data_AF-A0A8J7L1Q0-F1
#
_entry.id   AF-A0A8J7L1Q0-F1
#
_cell.length_a   1.000
_cell.length_b   1.000
_cell.length_c   1.000
_cell.angle_alpha   90.00
_cell.angle_beta   90.00
_cell.angle_gamma   90.00
#
_symmetry.space_group_name_H-M   'P 1'
#
loop_
_entity.id
_entity.type
_entity.pdbx_description
1 polymer ?
#
loop_
_entity_poly.entity_id
_entity_poly.type
_entity_poly.pdbx_seq_one_letter_code
_entity_poly.pdbx_strand_id
1 'polypeptide(L)'
;MSQAVRNLRGRDEEPKGGRRSNGGQLAGLLFLLMVLGTILWGGWMVLQWMKDASRLPLSRLVVTGERHYTTHDDIRQAILSLGAPGTFMTQDVDVIQQQIERLPWIKQASVRKQWPDELKIHLVEYVPVARWNDQLMVDAEGNSFSVPAERVGNRKMPLLYGPEGSENDVLEGYRTMSQVLASSKMTLKMVAMSARHSWQLGLEDDIRLELGRDERARRLERFLELYPLLQRQAQNDNKRVSYVDLRYDTGAAVGWAPPLLDQQHGNAQRKDVDQKQNGNQQQNQAQAKQQ
;
A
#
# COMPACT_ATOMS: atom_id res chain seq x y z
N MET A 1 -13.83 116.63 25.77
CA MET A 1 -15.27 116.82 25.46
C MET A 1 -15.95 115.48 25.73
N SER A 2 -16.64 115.34 26.86
CA SER A 2 -18.12 115.38 26.96
C SER A 2 -18.78 114.26 26.13
N GLN A 3 -19.56 113.31 26.64
CA GLN A 3 -20.39 113.32 27.86
C GLN A 3 -20.58 111.91 28.45
N ALA A 4 -20.93 111.90 29.73
CA ALA A 4 -21.34 110.76 30.54
C ALA A 4 -22.88 110.60 30.56
N VAL A 5 -23.31 109.53 31.26
CA VAL A 5 -24.62 109.32 31.92
C VAL A 5 -25.68 108.67 31.00
N ARG A 6 -26.43 107.59 31.33
CA ARG A 6 -26.90 107.03 32.60
C ARG A 6 -27.30 105.54 32.45
N ASN A 7 -26.79 104.72 33.37
CA ASN A 7 -27.45 103.69 34.19
C ASN A 7 -28.92 103.29 33.87
N LEU A 8 -29.15 101.99 33.60
CA LEU A 8 -30.36 101.27 34.06
C LEU A 8 -30.01 99.81 34.41
N ARG A 9 -30.58 99.40 35.53
CA ARG A 9 -30.29 98.24 36.38
C ARG A 9 -31.28 97.12 36.08
N GLY A 10 -30.80 95.95 35.68
CA GLY A 10 -31.52 94.66 35.71
C GLY A 10 -30.50 93.61 36.16
N ARG A 11 -30.43 93.28 37.46
CA ARG A 11 -31.20 92.24 38.15
C ARG A 11 -30.87 90.84 37.61
N ASP A 12 -29.85 90.27 38.25
CA ASP A 12 -29.53 88.88 38.55
C ASP A 12 -30.44 87.82 37.92
N GLU A 13 -29.86 86.87 37.17
CA GLU A 13 -30.10 85.43 37.32
C GLU A 13 -28.85 84.64 36.92
N GLU A 14 -28.15 84.08 37.91
CA GLU A 14 -27.21 82.98 37.70
C GLU A 14 -27.99 81.73 37.27
N PRO A 15 -27.67 81.07 36.15
CA PRO A 15 -28.22 79.76 35.87
C PRO A 15 -27.61 78.75 36.85
N LYS A 16 -28.42 78.28 37.79
CA LYS A 16 -28.14 77.10 38.63
C LYS A 16 -27.62 75.96 37.75
N GLY A 17 -26.41 75.49 38.05
CA GLY A 17 -25.81 74.31 37.44
C GLY A 17 -26.71 73.09 37.60
N GLY A 18 -27.46 72.76 36.55
CA GLY A 18 -28.12 71.48 36.42
C GLY A 18 -27.04 70.40 36.29
N ARG A 19 -26.92 69.53 37.30
CA ARG A 19 -26.19 68.25 37.19
C ARG A 19 -26.68 67.54 35.93
N ARG A 20 -25.89 67.57 34.85
CA ARG A 20 -26.15 66.77 33.64
C ARG A 20 -26.15 65.32 34.10
N SER A 21 -27.31 64.69 34.15
CA SER A 21 -27.42 63.31 34.58
C SER A 21 -26.79 62.43 33.50
N ASN A 22 -25.72 61.71 33.85
CA ASN A 22 -25.06 60.74 32.97
C ASN A 22 -25.96 59.52 32.65
N GLY A 23 -27.27 59.59 32.95
CA GLY A 23 -28.23 58.49 32.82
C GLY A 23 -28.40 57.99 31.39
N GLY A 24 -28.35 58.86 30.39
CA GLY A 24 -28.42 58.47 28.97
C GLY A 24 -27.17 57.70 28.50
N GLN A 25 -25.98 58.11 28.98
CA GLN A 25 -24.72 57.41 28.67
C GLN A 25 -24.64 56.07 29.42
N LEU A 26 -25.13 56.01 30.65
CA LEU A 26 -25.24 54.76 31.42
C LEU A 26 -26.26 53.80 30.79
N ALA A 27 -27.42 54.29 30.35
CA ALA A 27 -28.42 53.48 29.66
C ALA A 27 -27.88 52.92 28.32
N GLY A 28 -27.17 53.75 27.54
CA GLY A 28 -26.52 53.30 26.31
C GLY A 28 -25.43 52.25 26.55
N LEU A 29 -24.62 52.41 27.60
CA LEU A 29 -23.59 51.44 27.99
C LEU A 29 -24.21 50.12 28.46
N LEU A 30 -25.29 50.17 29.23
CA LEU A 30 -26.02 48.97 29.66
C LEU A 30 -26.64 48.22 28.47
N PHE A 31 -27.22 48.95 27.50
CA PHE A 31 -27.75 48.34 26.27
C PHE A 31 -26.62 47.69 25.44
N LEU A 32 -25.48 48.37 25.28
CA LEU A 32 -24.31 47.81 24.60
C LEU A 32 -23.80 46.53 25.28
N LEU A 33 -23.68 46.54 26.61
CA LEU A 33 -23.24 45.36 27.38
C LEU A 33 -24.25 44.21 27.29
N MET A 34 -25.54 44.50 27.27
CA MET A 34 -26.58 43.50 27.06
C MET A 34 -26.47 42.86 25.67
N VAL A 35 -26.28 43.67 24.62
CA VAL A 35 -26.10 43.18 23.24
C VAL A 35 -24.81 42.36 23.10
N LEU A 36 -23.70 42.82 23.69
CA LEU A 36 -22.46 42.04 23.71
C LEU A 36 -22.62 40.73 24.48
N GLY A 37 -23.33 40.76 25.61
CA GLY A 37 -23.64 39.58 26.40
C GLY A 37 -24.46 38.55 25.63
N THR A 38 -25.48 38.98 24.89
CA THR A 38 -26.29 38.06 24.08
C THR A 38 -25.54 37.49 22.88
N ILE A 39 -24.66 38.28 22.23
CA ILE A 39 -23.80 37.80 21.14
C ILE A 39 -22.80 36.77 21.67
N LEU A 40 -22.14 37.04 22.80
CA LEU A 40 -21.18 36.11 23.41
C LEU A 40 -21.88 34.83 23.88
N TRP A 41 -23.06 34.96 24.51
CA TRP A 41 -23.85 33.81 24.95
C TRP A 41 -24.35 32.98 23.78
N GLY A 42 -24.87 33.62 22.72
CA GLY A 42 -25.30 32.95 21.49
C GLY A 42 -24.13 32.25 20.78
N GLY A 43 -22.97 32.90 20.68
CA GLY A 43 -21.76 32.30 20.12
C GLY A 43 -21.29 31.09 20.92
N TRP A 44 -21.28 31.18 22.24
CA TRP A 44 -20.93 30.05 23.10
C TRP A 44 -21.95 28.90 22.98
N MET A 45 -23.25 29.20 22.95
CA MET A 45 -24.32 28.22 22.74
C MET A 45 -24.14 27.45 21.42
N VAL A 46 -23.83 28.14 20.32
CA VAL A 46 -23.59 27.53 19.01
C VAL A 46 -22.32 26.67 19.02
N LEU A 47 -21.25 27.13 19.67
CA LEU A 47 -20.02 26.34 19.82
C LEU A 47 -20.23 25.07 20.64
N GLN A 48 -21.04 25.12 21.71
CA GLN A 48 -21.41 23.95 22.51
C GLN A 48 -22.27 22.99 21.69
N TRP A 49 -23.27 23.52 20.97
CA TRP A 49 -24.12 22.74 20.08
C TRP A 49 -23.33 21.99 18.98
N MET A 50 -22.32 22.63 18.38
CA MET A 50 -21.45 21.99 17.37
C MET A 50 -20.50 20.92 17.94
N LYS A 51 -20.18 20.98 19.24
CA LYS A 51 -19.27 20.02 19.91
C LYS A 51 -20.01 18.79 20.44
N ASP A 52 -21.33 18.85 20.55
CA ASP A 52 -22.17 17.83 21.16
C ASP A 52 -22.19 16.54 20.30
N ALA A 53 -21.46 15.51 20.72
CA ALA A 53 -21.21 14.27 19.97
C ALA A 53 -22.49 13.48 19.64
N SER A 54 -23.53 13.65 20.45
CA SER A 54 -24.84 13.03 20.29
C SER A 54 -25.66 13.61 19.13
N ARG A 55 -25.29 14.80 18.61
CA ARG A 55 -26.04 15.52 17.59
C ARG A 55 -25.41 15.48 16.19
N LEU A 56 -24.09 15.28 16.12
CA LEU A 56 -23.33 15.13 14.87
C LEU A 56 -22.50 13.84 14.93
N PRO A 57 -23.13 12.65 14.93
CA PRO A 57 -22.40 11.41 14.82
C PRO A 57 -21.54 11.44 13.55
N LEU A 58 -20.33 10.85 13.61
CA LEU A 58 -19.56 10.57 12.41
C LEU A 58 -20.28 9.47 11.62
N SER A 59 -21.32 9.85 10.88
CA SER A 59 -22.30 8.89 10.38
C SER A 59 -21.79 8.13 9.15
N ARG A 60 -20.89 8.75 8.37
CA ARG A 60 -20.54 8.24 7.05
C ARG A 60 -19.05 8.33 6.74
N LEU A 61 -18.51 7.16 6.43
CA LEU A 61 -17.17 6.99 5.89
C LEU A 61 -17.28 6.76 4.38
N VAL A 62 -16.74 7.68 3.57
CA VAL A 62 -16.70 7.52 2.12
C VAL A 62 -15.27 7.24 1.72
N VAL A 63 -14.99 6.00 1.32
CA VAL A 63 -13.67 5.55 0.88
C VAL A 63 -13.63 5.51 -0.65
N THR A 64 -12.70 6.25 -1.25
CA THR A 64 -12.46 6.32 -2.69
C THR A 64 -11.03 5.91 -3.03
N GLY A 65 -10.76 5.70 -4.32
CA GLY A 65 -9.50 5.17 -4.83
C GLY A 65 -9.65 3.73 -5.33
N GLU A 66 -8.68 3.30 -6.14
CA GLU A 66 -8.60 1.92 -6.62
C GLU A 66 -8.07 1.04 -5.49
N ARG A 67 -8.83 0.01 -5.12
CA ARG A 67 -8.54 -0.85 -3.97
C ARG A 67 -8.49 -2.30 -4.41
N HIS A 68 -7.35 -2.93 -4.21
CA HIS A 68 -7.13 -4.35 -4.45
C HIS A 68 -7.02 -5.12 -3.13
N TYR A 69 -6.39 -4.52 -2.13
CA TYR A 69 -6.10 -5.18 -0.85
C TYR A 69 -6.95 -4.65 0.31
N THR A 70 -7.35 -3.38 0.27
CA THR A 70 -8.00 -2.70 1.39
C THR A 70 -9.50 -2.90 1.41
N THR A 71 -10.01 -3.42 2.51
CA THR A 71 -11.44 -3.56 2.78
C THR A 71 -11.98 -2.37 3.58
N HIS A 72 -13.31 -2.20 3.62
CA HIS A 72 -13.92 -1.19 4.48
C HIS A 72 -13.69 -1.47 5.98
N ASP A 73 -13.52 -2.74 6.35
CA ASP A 73 -13.30 -3.09 7.75
C ASP A 73 -11.88 -2.72 8.20
N ASP A 74 -10.86 -2.89 7.36
CA ASP A 74 -9.49 -2.47 7.69
C ASP A 74 -9.42 -0.98 8.07
N ILE A 75 -10.09 -0.13 7.30
CA ILE A 75 -10.15 1.32 7.58
C ILE A 75 -10.96 1.60 8.84
N ARG A 76 -12.08 0.90 9.05
CA ARG A 76 -12.88 1.05 10.27
C ARG A 76 -12.05 0.67 11.50
N GLN A 77 -11.38 -0.49 11.49
CA GLN A 77 -10.55 -0.95 12.59
C GLN A 77 -9.36 -0.02 12.83
N ALA A 78 -8.72 0.48 11.77
CA ALA A 78 -7.67 1.49 11.89
C ALA A 78 -8.17 2.73 12.63
N ILE A 79 -9.36 3.26 12.29
CA ILE A 79 -9.94 4.42 12.98
C ILE A 79 -10.31 4.09 14.44
N LEU A 80 -10.97 2.95 14.68
CA LEU A 80 -11.39 2.53 16.03
C LEU A 80 -10.20 2.27 16.97
N SER A 81 -9.04 1.88 16.43
CA SER A 81 -7.83 1.68 17.22
C SER A 81 -7.27 2.97 17.84
N LEU A 82 -7.69 4.15 17.37
CA LEU A 82 -7.35 5.45 17.95
C LEU A 82 -8.13 5.77 19.24
N GLY A 83 -9.13 4.95 19.58
CA GLY A 83 -9.99 5.14 20.75
C GLY A 83 -11.46 5.32 20.37
N ALA A 84 -12.26 5.76 21.35
CA ALA A 84 -13.68 6.00 21.11
C ALA A 84 -13.84 7.08 20.01
N PRO A 85 -14.64 6.81 18.96
CA PRO A 85 -14.83 7.77 17.88
C PRO A 85 -15.41 9.07 18.45
N GLY A 86 -14.69 10.18 18.25
CA GLY A 86 -15.15 11.51 18.63
C GLY A 86 -16.27 12.01 17.71
N THR A 87 -16.66 13.28 17.90
CA THR A 87 -17.56 13.98 16.99
C THR A 87 -16.85 14.30 15.67
N PHE A 88 -17.59 14.45 14.57
CA PHE A 88 -17.06 14.96 13.29
C PHE A 88 -16.17 16.21 13.46
N MET A 89 -16.53 17.13 14.37
CA MET A 89 -15.79 18.37 14.61
C MET A 89 -14.50 18.18 15.42
N THR A 90 -14.47 17.27 16.40
CA THR A 90 -13.33 17.11 17.31
C THR A 90 -12.30 16.09 16.83
N GLN A 91 -12.68 15.21 15.91
CA GLN A 91 -11.78 14.20 15.36
C GLN A 91 -10.66 14.84 14.53
N ASP A 92 -9.41 14.50 14.84
CA ASP A 92 -8.25 14.95 14.05
C ASP A 92 -8.09 14.07 12.79
N VAL A 93 -8.08 14.71 11.63
CA VAL A 93 -7.93 14.00 10.34
C VAL A 93 -6.50 13.59 10.07
N ASP A 94 -5.52 14.33 10.59
CA ASP A 94 -4.11 14.04 10.38
C ASP A 94 -3.72 12.76 11.15
N VAL A 95 -4.27 12.61 12.36
CA VAL A 95 -4.11 11.38 13.15
C VAL A 95 -4.76 10.18 12.46
N ILE A 96 -5.95 10.35 11.87
CA ILE A 96 -6.59 9.28 11.09
C ILE A 96 -5.77 8.94 9.85
N GLN A 97 -5.29 9.94 9.12
CA GLN A 97 -4.46 9.74 7.95
C GLN A 97 -3.21 8.92 8.30
N GLN A 98 -2.46 9.35 9.32
CA GLN A 98 -1.28 8.63 9.80
C GLN A 98 -1.61 7.20 10.23
N GLN A 99 -2.76 6.98 10.86
CA GLN A 99 -3.17 5.64 11.29
C GLN A 99 -3.52 4.73 10.11
N ILE A 100 -4.12 5.27 9.05
CA ILE A 100 -4.41 4.52 7.83
C ILE A 100 -3.11 4.24 7.05
N GLU A 101 -2.19 5.21 6.99
CA GLU A 101 -0.87 5.05 6.36
C GLU A 101 0.03 4.03 7.08
N ARG A 102 -0.31 3.62 8.32
CA ARG A 102 0.34 2.49 9.00
C ARG A 102 -0.04 1.13 8.41
N LEU A 103 -1.10 1.04 7.60
CA LEU A 103 -1.37 -0.17 6.83
C LEU A 103 -0.28 -0.31 5.77
N PRO A 104 0.54 -1.38 5.79
CA PRO A 104 1.80 -1.42 5.07
C PRO A 104 1.66 -1.35 3.55
N TRP A 105 0.51 -1.72 2.99
CA TRP A 105 0.23 -1.68 1.56
C TRP A 105 -0.38 -0.36 1.07
N ILE A 106 -0.61 0.62 1.96
CA ILE A 106 -1.06 1.96 1.60
C ILE A 106 0.16 2.82 1.28
N LYS A 107 0.26 3.30 0.04
CA LYS A 107 1.30 4.25 -0.39
C LYS A 107 1.00 5.66 0.11
N GLN A 108 -0.27 6.05 0.07
CA GLN A 108 -0.72 7.36 0.51
C GLN A 108 -2.19 7.32 0.88
N ALA A 109 -2.56 8.03 1.94
CA ALA A 109 -3.95 8.31 2.26
C ALA A 109 -4.18 9.83 2.28
N SER A 110 -5.35 10.27 1.85
CA SER A 110 -5.81 11.64 2.05
C SER A 110 -7.15 11.60 2.78
N VAL A 111 -7.21 12.27 3.92
CA VAL A 111 -8.39 12.29 4.78
C VAL A 111 -8.88 13.71 4.88
N ARG A 112 -10.14 13.94 4.52
CA ARG A 112 -10.76 15.27 4.65
C ARG A 112 -12.18 15.18 5.18
N LYS A 113 -12.53 16.19 5.97
CA LYS A 113 -13.89 16.41 6.43
C LYS A 113 -14.72 17.00 5.28
N GLN A 114 -15.90 16.44 5.07
CA GLN A 114 -16.91 17.00 4.19
C GLN A 114 -18.19 17.21 4.99
N TRP A 115 -18.58 18.48 5.12
CA TRP A 115 -19.82 18.85 5.80
C TRP A 115 -21.04 18.26 5.05
N PRO A 116 -22.09 17.78 5.74
CA PRO A 116 -22.37 17.94 7.18
C PRO A 116 -21.68 16.95 8.14
N ASP A 117 -21.48 15.70 7.75
CA ASP A 117 -21.07 14.63 8.67
C ASP A 117 -20.25 13.50 8.00
N GLU A 118 -19.58 13.79 6.88
CA GLU A 118 -18.87 12.80 6.08
C GLU A 118 -17.34 12.90 6.22
N LEU A 119 -16.67 11.77 6.45
CA LEU A 119 -15.23 11.67 6.29
C LEU A 119 -14.90 11.07 4.92
N LYS A 120 -14.27 11.87 4.05
CA LYS A 120 -13.80 11.40 2.75
C LYS A 120 -12.35 10.96 2.86
N ILE A 121 -12.12 9.69 2.54
CA ILE A 121 -10.81 9.06 2.56
C ILE A 121 -10.50 8.62 1.14
N HIS A 122 -9.45 9.18 0.56
CA HIS A 122 -8.91 8.74 -0.72
C HIS A 122 -7.64 7.92 -0.48
N LEU A 123 -7.60 6.68 -0.98
CA LEU A 123 -6.49 5.76 -0.78
C LEU A 123 -5.73 5.55 -2.09
N VAL A 124 -4.41 5.45 -1.97
CA VAL A 124 -3.52 4.97 -3.03
C VAL A 124 -2.76 3.77 -2.45
N GLU A 125 -3.01 2.58 -3.01
CA GLU A 125 -2.29 1.36 -2.64
C GLU A 125 -0.98 1.24 -3.43
N TYR A 126 0.00 0.55 -2.85
CA TYR A 126 1.18 0.13 -3.61
C TYR A 126 0.80 -0.91 -4.67
N VAL A 127 1.41 -0.79 -5.86
CA VAL A 127 1.23 -1.74 -6.96
C VAL A 127 2.47 -2.62 -7.07
N PRO A 128 2.39 -3.92 -6.72
CA PRO A 128 3.57 -4.78 -6.73
C PRO A 128 3.99 -5.12 -8.16
N VAL A 129 5.29 -5.07 -8.40
CA VAL A 129 5.92 -5.57 -9.63
C VAL A 129 6.64 -6.89 -9.42
N ALA A 130 7.07 -7.18 -8.18
CA ALA A 130 7.76 -8.40 -7.81
C ALA A 130 7.54 -8.77 -6.34
N ARG A 131 7.80 -10.03 -5.99
CA ARG A 131 7.90 -10.47 -4.58
C ARG A 131 9.33 -10.27 -4.09
N TRP A 132 9.49 -9.78 -2.86
CA TRP A 132 10.76 -9.52 -2.22
C TRP A 132 10.95 -10.45 -1.03
N ASN A 133 12.01 -11.26 -1.03
CA ASN A 133 12.37 -12.17 0.08
C ASN A 133 11.17 -13.00 0.61
N ASP A 134 10.38 -13.56 -0.30
CA ASP A 134 9.17 -14.38 -0.10
C ASP A 134 7.95 -13.71 0.57
N GLN A 135 8.16 -12.85 1.57
CA GLN A 135 7.10 -12.27 2.42
C GLN A 135 6.70 -10.87 2.02
N LEU A 136 7.64 -10.10 1.47
CA LEU A 136 7.43 -8.72 1.07
C LEU A 136 7.13 -8.66 -0.43
N MET A 137 6.72 -7.48 -0.87
CA MET A 137 6.59 -7.11 -2.26
C MET A 137 7.30 -5.79 -2.49
N VAL A 138 7.65 -5.54 -3.75
CA VAL A 138 8.28 -4.29 -4.16
C VAL A 138 7.50 -3.67 -5.29
N ASP A 139 7.33 -2.34 -5.26
CA ASP A 139 6.70 -1.57 -6.32
C ASP A 139 7.69 -1.18 -7.43
N ALA A 140 7.24 -0.43 -8.44
CA ALA A 140 8.09 -0.01 -9.55
C ALA A 140 9.13 1.05 -9.16
N GLU A 141 8.99 1.68 -7.99
CA GLU A 141 9.93 2.66 -7.46
C GLU A 141 10.90 2.05 -6.44
N GLY A 142 10.82 0.74 -6.20
CA GLY A 142 11.67 0.01 -5.25
C GLY A 142 11.23 0.12 -3.79
N ASN A 143 10.03 0.61 -3.50
CA ASN A 143 9.48 0.62 -2.15
C ASN A 143 9.03 -0.79 -1.77
N SER A 144 9.53 -1.30 -0.65
CA SER A 144 9.09 -2.58 -0.10
C SER A 144 7.86 -2.42 0.79
N PHE A 145 6.89 -3.32 0.65
CA PHE A 145 5.69 -3.36 1.49
C PHE A 145 5.20 -4.79 1.70
N SER A 146 4.37 -5.00 2.72
CA SER A 146 3.74 -6.30 3.01
C SER A 146 2.24 -6.25 2.78
N VAL A 147 1.66 -7.38 2.38
CA VAL A 147 0.21 -7.61 2.28
C VAL A 147 -0.09 -8.98 2.90
N PRO A 148 -1.20 -9.15 3.64
CA PRO A 148 -1.63 -10.45 4.13
C PRO A 148 -1.70 -11.51 3.02
N ALA A 149 -1.14 -12.69 3.28
CA ALA A 149 -0.96 -13.72 2.25
C ALA A 149 -2.27 -14.15 1.58
N GLU A 150 -3.40 -14.08 2.31
CA GLU A 150 -4.73 -14.41 1.78
C GLU A 150 -5.20 -13.42 0.71
N ARG A 151 -4.65 -12.20 0.67
CA ARG A 151 -5.08 -11.11 -0.23
C ARG A 151 -4.18 -10.93 -1.46
N VAL A 152 -2.98 -11.53 -1.48
CA VAL A 152 -2.01 -11.38 -2.58
C VAL A 152 -2.49 -12.05 -3.89
N GLY A 153 -3.45 -12.97 -3.80
CA GLY A 153 -3.99 -13.70 -4.95
C GLY A 153 -2.95 -14.59 -5.66
N ASN A 154 -3.33 -15.19 -6.79
CA ASN A 154 -2.49 -16.13 -7.54
C ASN A 154 -1.75 -15.45 -8.72
N ARG A 155 -1.35 -14.19 -8.56
CA ARG A 155 -0.65 -13.46 -9.63
C ARG A 155 0.78 -13.99 -9.78
N LYS A 156 1.14 -14.44 -10.99
CA LYS A 156 2.53 -14.75 -11.33
C LYS A 156 3.34 -13.46 -11.28
N MET A 157 4.31 -13.41 -10.38
CA MET A 157 5.24 -12.30 -10.21
C MET A 157 6.65 -12.86 -10.09
N PRO A 158 7.67 -12.16 -10.62
CA PRO A 158 9.06 -12.54 -10.42
C PRO A 158 9.43 -12.50 -8.93
N LEU A 159 10.35 -13.38 -8.55
CA LEU A 159 10.88 -13.47 -7.18
C LEU A 159 12.23 -12.76 -7.10
N LEU A 160 12.34 -11.77 -6.25
CA LEU A 160 13.56 -11.00 -6.02
C LEU A 160 14.08 -11.28 -4.61
N TYR A 161 15.37 -11.54 -4.49
CA TYR A 161 16.05 -11.80 -3.22
C TYR A 161 17.28 -10.91 -3.07
N GLY A 162 17.48 -10.38 -1.88
CA GLY A 162 18.62 -9.53 -1.57
C GLY A 162 18.73 -9.19 -0.09
N PRO A 163 19.88 -8.65 0.34
CA PRO A 163 20.01 -8.06 1.67
C PRO A 163 19.03 -6.89 1.85
N GLU A 164 18.71 -6.58 3.10
CA GLU A 164 17.87 -5.42 3.45
C GLU A 164 18.51 -4.12 2.93
N GLY A 165 17.69 -3.25 2.33
CA GLY A 165 18.14 -1.98 1.75
C GLY A 165 18.66 -2.09 0.31
N SER A 166 18.72 -3.29 -0.29
CA SER A 166 19.12 -3.48 -1.68
C SER A 166 17.95 -3.71 -2.65
N GLU A 167 16.72 -3.34 -2.26
CA GLU A 167 15.50 -3.52 -3.05
C GLU A 167 15.65 -2.89 -4.44
N ASN A 168 16.12 -1.64 -4.47
CA ASN A 168 16.34 -0.87 -5.69
C ASN A 168 17.41 -1.49 -6.58
N ASP A 169 18.55 -1.88 -6.00
CA ASP A 169 19.66 -2.47 -6.76
C ASP A 169 19.24 -3.78 -7.43
N VAL A 170 18.50 -4.62 -6.70
CA VAL A 170 18.00 -5.91 -7.22
C VAL A 170 16.92 -5.68 -8.27
N LEU A 171 16.02 -4.71 -8.06
CA LEU A 171 14.98 -4.36 -9.04
C LEU A 171 15.57 -3.83 -10.34
N GLU A 172 16.59 -2.97 -10.27
CA GLU A 172 17.30 -2.47 -11.44
C GLU A 172 18.01 -3.60 -12.17
N GLY A 173 18.76 -4.44 -11.44
CA GLY A 173 19.40 -5.62 -12.00
C GLY A 173 18.41 -6.54 -12.72
N TYR A 174 17.26 -6.81 -12.09
CA TYR A 174 16.17 -7.58 -12.71
C TYR A 174 15.70 -6.95 -14.03
N ARG A 175 15.45 -5.63 -14.06
CA ARG A 175 15.01 -4.93 -15.28
C ARG A 175 16.02 -5.09 -16.42
N THR A 176 17.30 -4.82 -16.15
CA THR A 176 18.37 -4.93 -17.16
C THR A 176 18.50 -6.36 -17.68
N MET A 177 18.57 -7.35 -16.78
CA MET A 177 18.75 -8.75 -17.18
C MET A 177 17.51 -9.32 -17.87
N SER A 178 16.32 -8.95 -17.42
CA SER A 178 15.06 -9.34 -18.07
C SER A 178 14.98 -8.78 -19.50
N GLN A 179 15.46 -7.56 -19.74
CA GLN A 179 15.49 -6.97 -21.07
C GLN A 179 16.43 -7.74 -22.02
N VAL A 180 17.62 -8.12 -21.53
CA VAL A 180 18.57 -8.93 -22.31
C VAL A 180 17.97 -10.30 -22.64
N LEU A 181 17.37 -10.99 -21.66
CA LEU A 181 16.75 -12.31 -21.84
C LEU A 181 15.53 -12.30 -22.76
N ALA A 182 14.73 -11.22 -22.72
CA ALA A 182 13.54 -11.07 -23.56
C ALA A 182 13.86 -11.11 -25.06
N SER A 183 15.04 -10.63 -25.47
CA SER A 183 15.51 -10.72 -26.87
C SER A 183 15.57 -12.16 -27.40
N SER A 184 15.78 -13.12 -26.50
CA SER A 184 15.92 -14.54 -26.79
C SER A 184 14.69 -15.35 -26.38
N LYS A 185 13.54 -14.68 -26.14
CA LYS A 185 12.28 -15.28 -25.70
C LYS A 185 12.38 -16.05 -24.36
N MET A 186 13.32 -15.66 -23.51
CA MET A 186 13.46 -16.24 -22.17
C MET A 186 12.83 -15.32 -21.12
N THR A 187 12.09 -15.92 -20.20
CA THR A 187 11.47 -15.20 -19.08
C THR A 187 12.27 -15.42 -17.80
N LEU A 188 12.55 -14.33 -17.10
CA LEU A 188 13.23 -14.37 -15.81
C LEU A 188 12.20 -14.61 -14.68
N LYS A 189 12.32 -15.74 -13.99
CA LYS A 189 11.42 -16.15 -12.90
C LYS A 189 11.92 -15.65 -11.55
N MET A 190 13.24 -15.69 -11.32
CA MET A 190 13.84 -15.23 -10.08
C MET A 190 15.19 -14.54 -10.29
N VAL A 191 15.50 -13.61 -9.39
CA VAL A 191 16.81 -12.97 -9.26
C VAL A 191 17.19 -12.94 -7.80
N ALA A 192 18.40 -13.36 -7.49
CA ALA A 192 18.95 -13.29 -6.15
C ALA A 192 20.30 -12.59 -6.18
N MET A 193 20.48 -11.61 -5.30
CA MET A 193 21.74 -10.95 -5.03
C MET A 193 22.19 -11.28 -3.60
N SER A 194 23.42 -11.78 -3.44
CA SER A 194 23.98 -11.97 -2.10
C SER A 194 24.51 -10.66 -1.51
N ALA A 195 24.78 -10.62 -0.20
CA ALA A 195 25.46 -9.49 0.45
C ALA A 195 26.85 -9.16 -0.17
N ARG A 196 27.47 -10.13 -0.86
CA ARG A 196 28.73 -9.95 -1.59
C ARG A 196 28.51 -9.51 -3.05
N HIS A 197 27.31 -9.06 -3.39
CA HIS A 197 26.88 -8.67 -4.74
C HIS A 197 27.07 -9.78 -5.78
N SER A 198 26.99 -11.05 -5.37
CA SER A 198 26.97 -12.18 -6.31
C SER A 198 25.55 -12.41 -6.78
N TRP A 199 25.35 -12.55 -8.09
CA TRP A 199 24.06 -12.68 -8.73
C TRP A 199 23.79 -14.10 -9.20
N GLN A 200 22.57 -14.54 -8.94
CA GLN A 200 22.01 -15.80 -9.40
C GLN A 200 20.66 -15.52 -10.05
N LEU A 201 20.41 -16.13 -11.20
CA LEU A 201 19.14 -16.04 -11.93
C LEU A 201 18.47 -17.39 -11.98
N GLY A 202 17.14 -17.40 -12.07
CA GLY A 202 16.38 -18.58 -12.43
C GLY A 202 15.37 -18.24 -13.51
N LEU A 203 15.35 -19.06 -14.56
CA LEU A 203 14.46 -18.91 -15.69
C LEU A 203 13.12 -19.63 -15.45
N GLU A 204 12.12 -19.34 -16.28
CA GLU A 204 10.80 -20.01 -16.21
C GLU A 204 10.91 -21.54 -16.40
N ASP A 205 11.89 -21.99 -17.17
CA ASP A 205 12.22 -23.39 -17.48
C ASP A 205 12.99 -24.11 -16.35
N ASP A 206 13.07 -23.50 -15.17
CA ASP A 206 13.81 -23.95 -13.98
C ASP A 206 15.34 -24.09 -14.17
N ILE A 207 15.91 -23.44 -15.20
CA ILE A 207 17.36 -23.32 -15.39
C ILE A 207 17.90 -22.25 -14.46
N ARG A 208 18.92 -22.60 -13.67
CA ARG A 208 19.64 -21.67 -12.79
C ARG A 208 20.92 -21.15 -13.44
N LEU A 209 21.14 -19.85 -13.41
CA LEU A 209 22.37 -19.22 -13.92
C LEU A 209 23.15 -18.61 -12.76
N GLU A 210 24.41 -18.99 -12.60
CA GLU A 210 25.32 -18.37 -11.64
C GLU A 210 26.17 -17.33 -12.37
N LEU A 211 25.87 -16.04 -12.17
CA LEU A 211 26.58 -14.96 -12.85
C LEU A 211 27.77 -14.44 -12.04
N GLY A 212 27.77 -14.63 -10.72
CA GLY A 212 28.80 -14.05 -9.85
C GLY A 212 28.63 -12.53 -9.71
N ARG A 213 29.72 -11.84 -9.40
CA ARG A 213 29.71 -10.39 -9.10
C ARG A 213 29.89 -9.52 -10.34
N ASP A 214 30.93 -9.81 -11.11
CA ASP A 214 31.43 -8.93 -12.16
C ASP A 214 30.91 -9.32 -13.55
N GLU A 215 30.97 -8.38 -14.49
CA GLU A 215 30.69 -8.59 -15.93
C GLU A 215 29.36 -9.28 -16.26
N ARG A 216 28.34 -9.08 -15.41
CA ARG A 216 27.02 -9.74 -15.46
C ARG A 216 26.39 -9.75 -16.86
N ALA A 217 26.41 -8.61 -17.55
CA ALA A 217 25.86 -8.48 -18.91
C ALA A 217 26.62 -9.36 -19.92
N ARG A 218 27.96 -9.29 -19.94
CA ARG A 218 28.81 -10.12 -20.82
C ARG A 218 28.65 -11.62 -20.53
N ARG A 219 28.53 -12.00 -19.25
CA ARG A 219 28.29 -13.40 -18.85
C ARG A 219 26.92 -13.90 -19.30
N LEU A 220 25.91 -13.04 -19.24
CA LEU A 220 24.56 -13.34 -19.72
C LEU A 220 24.51 -13.46 -21.25
N GLU A 221 25.18 -12.58 -21.99
CA GLU A 221 25.32 -12.67 -23.45
C GLU A 221 25.99 -13.98 -23.86
N ARG A 222 27.10 -14.36 -23.21
CA ARG A 222 27.75 -15.66 -23.44
C ARG A 222 26.79 -16.84 -23.24
N PHE A 223 25.95 -16.78 -22.21
CA PHE A 223 24.93 -17.81 -22.01
C PHE A 223 23.98 -17.90 -23.19
N LEU A 224 23.51 -16.77 -23.72
CA LEU A 224 22.62 -16.74 -24.89
C LEU A 224 23.28 -17.35 -26.14
N GLU A 225 24.59 -17.13 -26.32
CA GLU A 225 25.36 -17.75 -27.42
C GLU A 225 25.50 -19.28 -27.24
N LEU A 226 25.75 -19.75 -26.01
CA LEU A 226 25.97 -21.16 -25.71
C LEU A 226 24.67 -21.96 -25.66
N TYR A 227 23.55 -21.33 -25.29
CA TYR A 227 22.31 -22.03 -24.95
C TYR A 227 21.76 -22.94 -26.07
N PRO A 228 21.74 -22.56 -27.35
CA PRO A 228 21.30 -23.46 -28.43
C PRO A 228 22.19 -24.71 -28.58
N LEU A 229 23.48 -24.61 -28.25
CA LEU A 229 24.38 -25.77 -28.23
C LEU A 229 24.05 -26.69 -27.06
N LEU A 230 23.82 -26.12 -25.88
CA LEU A 230 23.46 -26.87 -24.67
C LEU A 230 22.12 -27.59 -24.84
N GLN A 231 21.13 -26.95 -25.46
CA GLN A 231 19.84 -27.59 -25.74
C GLN A 231 19.98 -28.80 -26.67
N ARG A 232 20.76 -28.70 -27.75
CA ARG A 232 21.00 -29.83 -28.66
C ARG A 232 21.71 -30.99 -27.96
N GLN A 233 22.71 -30.69 -27.14
CA GLN A 233 23.40 -31.72 -26.35
C GLN A 233 22.45 -32.40 -25.34
N ALA A 234 21.62 -31.61 -24.63
CA ALA A 234 20.60 -32.12 -23.72
C ALA A 234 19.65 -33.11 -24.42
N GLN A 235 19.18 -32.75 -25.62
CA GLN A 235 18.27 -33.61 -26.41
C GLN A 235 18.93 -34.92 -26.82
N ASN A 236 20.19 -34.88 -27.30
CA ASN A 236 20.92 -36.08 -27.71
C ASN A 236 21.19 -37.05 -26.55
N ASP A 237 21.50 -36.51 -25.36
CA ASP A 237 21.82 -37.30 -24.18
C ASP A 237 20.58 -37.68 -23.35
N ASN A 238 19.37 -37.30 -23.80
CA ASN A 238 18.12 -37.44 -23.07
C ASN A 238 18.22 -36.85 -21.64
N LYS A 239 18.67 -35.60 -21.54
CA LYS A 239 18.85 -34.81 -20.30
C LYS A 239 18.26 -33.41 -20.49
N ARG A 240 18.22 -32.63 -19.40
CA ARG A 240 17.94 -31.19 -19.44
C ARG A 240 19.05 -30.41 -18.74
N VAL A 241 19.20 -29.14 -19.10
CA VAL A 241 20.10 -28.23 -18.39
C VAL A 241 19.47 -27.92 -17.03
N SER A 242 20.22 -28.14 -15.94
CA SER A 242 19.79 -27.79 -14.58
C SER A 242 20.36 -26.45 -14.15
N TYR A 243 21.67 -26.25 -14.35
CA TYR A 243 22.31 -24.98 -14.08
C TYR A 243 23.46 -24.70 -15.04
N VAL A 244 23.79 -23.43 -15.21
CA VAL A 244 24.97 -22.97 -15.93
C VAL A 244 25.74 -22.00 -15.05
N ASP A 245 26.98 -22.35 -14.71
CA ASP A 245 27.87 -21.51 -13.94
C ASP A 245 28.77 -20.70 -14.88
N LEU A 246 28.55 -19.39 -14.91
CA LEU A 246 29.18 -18.42 -15.82
C LEU A 246 30.24 -17.59 -15.10
N ARG A 247 30.62 -17.95 -13.88
CA ARG A 247 31.60 -17.21 -13.07
C ARG A 247 33.03 -17.26 -13.64
N TYR A 248 33.29 -18.15 -14.60
CA TYR A 248 34.58 -18.28 -15.27
C TYR A 248 34.76 -17.25 -16.39
N ASP A 249 35.97 -16.72 -16.54
CA ASP A 249 36.24 -15.63 -17.48
C ASP A 249 36.10 -16.04 -18.94
N THR A 250 36.40 -17.29 -19.30
CA THR A 250 36.43 -17.78 -20.68
C THR A 250 35.55 -19.01 -20.94
N GLY A 251 34.80 -19.47 -19.94
CA GLY A 251 34.03 -20.71 -20.04
C GLY A 251 32.71 -20.68 -19.28
N ALA A 252 32.05 -21.84 -19.27
CA ALA A 252 30.87 -22.11 -18.47
C ALA A 252 30.89 -23.56 -18.01
N ALA A 253 30.48 -23.84 -16.77
CA ALA A 253 30.24 -25.20 -16.31
C ALA A 253 28.74 -25.51 -16.35
N VAL A 254 28.36 -26.67 -16.86
CA VAL A 254 26.96 -27.05 -17.08
C VAL A 254 26.61 -28.26 -16.24
N GLY A 255 25.60 -28.10 -15.39
CA GLY A 255 24.99 -29.19 -14.66
C GLY A 255 23.77 -29.72 -15.40
N TRP A 256 23.68 -31.04 -15.53
CA TRP A 256 22.58 -31.72 -16.20
C TRP A 256 21.65 -32.38 -15.19
N ALA A 257 20.37 -32.47 -15.52
CA ALA A 257 19.38 -33.26 -14.80
C ALA A 257 18.67 -34.23 -15.75
N PRO A 258 18.04 -35.30 -15.23
CA PRO A 258 17.14 -36.12 -16.03
C PRO A 258 16.02 -35.28 -16.67
N PRO A 259 15.41 -35.72 -17.77
CA PRO A 259 14.27 -35.03 -18.36
C PRO A 259 13.12 -35.00 -17.35
N LEU A 260 12.28 -33.96 -17.42
CA LEU A 260 11.05 -33.95 -16.63
C LEU A 260 10.19 -35.12 -17.13
N LEU A 261 9.86 -36.06 -16.25
CA LEU A 261 8.93 -37.12 -16.60
C LEU A 261 7.57 -36.47 -16.84
N ASP A 262 7.06 -36.57 -18.06
CA ASP A 262 5.69 -36.14 -18.36
C ASP A 262 4.73 -36.86 -17.40
N GLN A 263 4.02 -36.11 -16.58
CA GLN A 263 3.04 -36.66 -15.62
C GLN A 263 1.90 -37.44 -16.30
N GLN A 264 1.81 -37.39 -17.64
CA GLN A 264 0.89 -38.20 -18.42
C GLN A 264 1.21 -39.70 -18.36
N HIS A 265 2.48 -40.10 -18.25
CA HIS A 265 2.83 -41.52 -18.18
C HIS A 265 2.55 -42.15 -16.80
N GLY A 266 2.62 -41.38 -15.72
CA GLY A 266 2.29 -41.86 -14.37
C GLY A 266 0.81 -42.22 -14.19
N ASN A 267 -0.09 -41.53 -14.89
CA ASN A 267 -1.54 -41.81 -14.84
C ASN A 267 -1.97 -42.97 -15.75
N ALA A 268 -1.28 -43.22 -16.87
CA ALA A 268 -1.54 -44.38 -17.71
C ALA A 268 -1.13 -45.68 -16.99
N GLN A 269 0.03 -45.67 -16.33
CA GLN A 269 0.56 -46.84 -15.63
C GLN A 269 -0.23 -47.17 -14.34
N ARG A 270 -0.81 -46.17 -13.66
CA ARG A 270 -1.75 -46.42 -12.55
C ARG A 270 -3.06 -47.06 -13.01
N LYS A 271 -3.63 -46.61 -14.13
CA LYS A 271 -4.87 -47.18 -14.68
C LYS A 271 -4.72 -48.65 -15.09
N ASP A 272 -3.57 -49.04 -15.65
CA ASP A 272 -3.31 -50.42 -16.06
C ASP A 272 -3.11 -51.37 -14.87
N VAL A 273 -2.56 -50.87 -13.75
CA VAL A 273 -2.39 -51.66 -12.51
C VAL A 273 -3.74 -51.85 -11.81
N ASP A 274 -4.58 -50.80 -11.76
CA ASP A 274 -5.91 -50.87 -11.15
C ASP A 274 -6.87 -51.77 -11.95
N GLN A 275 -6.80 -51.77 -13.29
CA GLN A 275 -7.59 -52.70 -14.13
C GLN A 275 -7.17 -54.17 -13.95
N LYS A 276 -5.87 -54.46 -13.84
CA LYS A 276 -5.39 -55.83 -13.60
C LYS A 276 -5.76 -56.34 -12.20
N GLN A 277 -5.74 -55.48 -11.18
CA GLN A 277 -6.16 -55.86 -9.83
C GLN A 277 -7.67 -56.11 -9.72
N ASN A 278 -8.51 -55.28 -10.34
CA ASN A 278 -9.96 -55.50 -10.36
C ASN A 278 -10.37 -56.73 -11.17
N GLY A 279 -9.69 -57.01 -12.29
CA GLY A 279 -9.92 -58.23 -13.08
C GLY A 279 -9.67 -59.51 -12.27
N ASN A 280 -8.57 -59.56 -11.52
CA ASN A 280 -8.22 -60.71 -10.69
C ASN A 280 -9.17 -60.89 -9.48
N GLN A 281 -9.68 -59.80 -8.90
CA GLN A 281 -10.65 -59.88 -7.81
C GLN A 281 -12.02 -60.40 -8.28
N GLN A 282 -12.49 -59.99 -9.45
CA GLN A 282 -13.73 -60.51 -10.03
C GLN A 282 -13.62 -62.00 -10.41
N GLN A 283 -12.46 -62.43 -10.91
CA GLN A 283 -12.23 -63.82 -11.26
C GLN A 283 -12.22 -64.73 -10.01
N ASN A 284 -11.59 -64.28 -8.92
CA ASN A 284 -11.58 -65.02 -7.65
C ASN A 284 -12.97 -65.07 -6.99
N GLN A 285 -13.78 -64.01 -7.09
CA GLN A 285 -15.15 -64.02 -6.58
C GLN A 285 -16.10 -64.89 -7.40
N ALA A 286 -15.86 -65.03 -8.71
CA ALA A 286 -16.66 -65.93 -9.57
C ALA A 286 -16.37 -67.40 -9.28
N GLN A 287 -15.12 -67.77 -8.95
CA GLN A 287 -14.74 -69.13 -8.58
C GLN A 287 -15.25 -69.53 -7.19
N ALA A 288 -15.32 -68.59 -6.24
CA ALA A 288 -15.82 -68.85 -4.88
C ALA A 288 -17.35 -69.07 -4.80
N LYS A 289 -18.12 -68.76 -5.86
CA LYS A 289 -19.58 -68.95 -5.91
C LYS A 289 -20.01 -70.25 -6.63
N GLN A 290 -19.06 -71.05 -7.11
CA GLN A 290 -19.32 -72.32 -7.81
C GLN A 290 -18.95 -73.56 -6.96
N GLN A 291 -18.59 -73.38 -5.70
CA GLN A 291 -18.44 -74.43 -4.68
C GLN A 291 -19.54 -74.28 -3.64
#